data_AF-A0A838P1W5-F1
#
_entry.id   AF-A0A838P1W5-F1
#
_cell.length_a   1.000
_cell.length_b   1.000
_cell.length_c   1.000
_cell.angle_alpha   90.00
_cell.angle_beta   90.00
_cell.angle_gamma   90.00
#
_symmetry.space_group_name_H-M   'P 1'
#
loop_
_entity.id
_entity.type
_entity.pdbx_description
1 polymer ?
#
loop_
_entity_poly.entity_id
_entity_poly.type
_entity_poly.pdbx_seq_one_letter_code
_entity_poly.pdbx_strand_id
1 'polypeptide(L)' 'MATKLDKTIKRELEIEGKLYTVAISPDGVKITAKGARKGQEVSWTALLSGDTDLRQDLNVSVDAYRG' A
#
# COMPACT_ATOMS: atom_id res chain seq x y z
N MET A 1 6.74 24.27 -1.24
CA MET A 1 7.72 23.21 -1.59
C MET A 1 7.33 21.96 -0.82
N ALA A 2 7.27 20.80 -1.46
CA ALA A 2 7.02 19.54 -0.75
C ALA A 2 8.32 19.06 -0.08
N THR A 3 8.21 18.48 1.11
CA THR A 3 9.35 17.79 1.74
C THR A 3 9.73 16.60 0.88
N LYS A 4 11.01 16.47 0.53
CA LYS A 4 11.52 15.34 -0.23
C LYS A 4 11.27 14.04 0.55
N LEU A 5 10.73 13.04 -0.13
CA LEU A 5 10.61 11.68 0.41
C LEU A 5 11.95 10.97 0.21
N ASP A 6 12.82 11.07 1.19
CA ASP A 6 14.15 10.43 1.21
C ASP A 6 14.21 9.21 2.14
N LYS A 7 13.25 9.09 3.06
CA LYS A 7 13.12 8.00 4.03
C LYS A 7 11.69 7.50 4.08
N THR A 8 11.53 6.23 4.48
CA THR A 8 10.20 5.64 4.67
C THR A 8 9.45 6.32 5.81
N ILE A 9 8.23 6.75 5.54
CA ILE A 9 7.30 7.31 6.52
C ILE A 9 6.18 6.29 6.76
N LYS A 10 5.81 6.06 8.02
CA LYS A 10 4.72 5.15 8.39
C LYS A 10 3.55 5.92 8.96
N ARG A 11 2.33 5.53 8.59
CA ARG A 11 1.06 6.09 9.08
C ARG A 11 0.09 4.99 9.43
N GLU A 12 -0.61 5.16 10.53
CA GLU A 12 -1.79 4.36 10.84
C GLU A 12 -2.98 4.92 10.06
N LEU A 13 -3.80 4.02 9.54
CA LEU A 13 -5.00 4.34 8.80
C LEU A 13 -6.11 3.38 9.25
N GLU A 14 -7.24 3.94 9.66
CA GLU A 14 -8.45 3.17 9.95
C GLU A 14 -9.41 3.26 8.76
N ILE A 15 -9.86 2.11 8.27
CA ILE A 15 -10.89 2.01 7.24
C ILE A 15 -11.88 0.96 7.73
N GLU A 16 -13.14 1.37 7.93
CA GLU A 16 -14.24 0.48 8.32
C GLU A 16 -13.93 -0.38 9.56
N GLY A 17 -13.33 0.24 10.58
CA GLY A 17 -12.95 -0.43 11.83
C GLY A 17 -11.75 -1.38 11.71
N LYS A 18 -11.14 -1.53 10.53
CA LYS A 18 -9.89 -2.26 10.32
C LYS A 18 -8.72 -1.27 10.35
N LEU A 19 -7.71 -1.56 11.15
CA LEU A 19 -6.48 -0.76 11.24
C LEU A 19 -5.41 -1.27 10.27
N TYR A 20 -4.77 -0.34 9.59
CA TYR A 20 -3.70 -0.57 8.63
C TYR A 20 -2.50 0.30 8.97
N THR A 21 -1.31 -0.19 8.61
CA THR A 21 -0.10 0.62 8.53
C THR A 21 0.22 0.85 7.06
N VAL A 22 0.27 2.13 6.67
CA VAL A 22 0.73 2.59 5.37
C VAL A 22 2.19 3.03 5.50
N ALA A 23 3.08 2.37 4.76
CA ALA A 23 4.49 2.75 4.65
C ALA A 23 4.73 3.36 3.26
N ILE A 24 5.13 4.63 3.23
CA ILE A 24 5.41 5.39 2.02
C ILE A 24 6.93 5.55 1.93
N SER A 25 7.56 4.99 0.90
CA SER A 25 9.01 5.01 0.69
C SER A 25 9.36 5.67 -0.65
N PRO A 26 10.64 6.00 -0.90
CA PRO A 26 11.08 6.49 -2.20
C PRO A 26 10.79 5.53 -3.37
N ASP A 27 10.56 4.23 -3.11
CA ASP A 27 10.33 3.21 -4.13
C ASP A 27 8.84 2.94 -4.38
N GLY A 28 7.97 3.17 -3.38
CA GLY A 28 6.54 2.94 -3.51
C GLY A 28 5.75 3.07 -2.20
N VAL A 29 4.59 2.43 -2.19
CA VAL A 29 3.68 2.37 -1.03
C VAL A 29 3.37 0.93 -0.67
N LYS A 30 3.45 0.61 0.63
CA LYS A 30 3.05 -0.66 1.20
C LYS A 30 1.95 -0.49 2.22
N ILE A 31 0.91 -1.29 2.14
CA ILE A 31 -0.21 -1.32 3.09
C ILE A 31 -0.23 -2.67 3.79
N THR A 32 -0.20 -2.66 5.11
CA THR A 32 -0.22 -3.88 5.93
C THR A 32 -1.34 -3.78 6.96
N ALA A 33 -2.23 -4.76 7.02
CA ALA A 33 -3.24 -4.83 8.06
C ALA A 33 -2.61 -5.06 9.44
N LYS A 34 -3.19 -4.52 10.51
CA LYS A 34 -2.69 -4.70 11.88
C LYS A 34 -2.66 -6.19 12.23
N GLY A 35 -1.51 -6.66 12.73
CA GLY A 35 -1.29 -8.08 13.06
C GLY A 35 -0.89 -8.96 11.87
N ALA A 36 -0.94 -8.44 10.63
CA ALA A 36 -0.49 -9.17 9.45
C ALA A 36 1.04 -9.02 9.27
N ARG A 37 1.68 -10.10 8.78
CA ARG A 37 3.12 -10.10 8.44
C ARG A 37 3.39 -9.77 6.97
N LYS A 38 2.39 -9.98 6.10
CA LYS A 38 2.45 -9.67 4.67
C LYS A 38 1.51 -8.50 4.38
N GLY A 39 1.96 -7.59 3.53
CA GLY A 39 1.19 -6.43 3.09
C GLY A 39 1.35 -6.25 1.58
N GLN A 40 0.38 -5.59 0.95
CA GLN A 40 0.38 -5.29 -0.47
C GLN A 40 1.28 -4.08 -0.75
N GLU A 41 2.05 -4.12 -1.84
CA GLU A 41 3.04 -3.11 -2.17
C GLU A 41 2.94 -2.74 -3.65
N VAL A 42 3.00 -1.43 -3.94
CA VAL A 42 2.95 -0.90 -5.30
C VAL A 42 4.04 0.14 -5.47
N SER A 43 4.86 0.02 -6.51
CA SER A 43 5.90 0.99 -6.82
C SER A 43 5.32 2.29 -7.40
N TRP A 44 6.06 3.40 -7.29
CA TRP A 44 5.65 4.65 -7.96
C TRP A 44 5.60 4.51 -9.46
N THR A 45 6.53 3.76 -10.06
CA THR A 45 6.56 3.51 -11.50
C THR A 45 5.32 2.76 -11.95
N ALA A 46 4.86 1.74 -11.21
CA ALA A 46 3.63 1.02 -11.52
C ALA A 46 2.38 1.92 -11.37
N LEU A 47 2.33 2.77 -10.34
CA LEU A 47 1.24 3.72 -10.15
C LEU A 47 1.18 4.80 -11.26
N LEU A 48 2.33 5.30 -11.71
CA LEU A 48 2.42 6.41 -12.67
C LEU A 48 2.36 5.96 -14.14
N SER A 49 2.88 4.78 -14.47
CA SER A 49 2.85 4.24 -15.84
C SER A 49 1.45 3.79 -16.25
N GLY A 50 0.60 3.43 -15.30
CA GLY A 50 -0.68 2.79 -15.60
C GLY A 50 -0.54 1.36 -16.14
N ASP A 51 0.69 0.79 -16.14
CA ASP A 51 0.95 -0.58 -16.57
C ASP A 51 0.46 -1.58 -15.51
N THR A 52 -0.78 -2.02 -15.72
CA THR A 52 -1.30 -3.40 -15.69
C THR A 52 -0.52 -4.52 -14.97
N ASP A 53 -0.13 -4.34 -13.70
CA ASP A 53 -0.10 -5.45 -12.71
C ASP A 53 -1.04 -5.19 -11.52
N LEU A 54 -1.66 -4.01 -11.49
CA LEU A 54 -2.76 -3.66 -10.58
C LEU A 54 -3.87 -4.72 -10.54
N ARG A 55 -4.13 -5.46 -11.65
CA ARG A 55 -5.24 -6.43 -11.73
C ARG A 55 -5.03 -7.71 -10.92
N GLN A 56 -3.81 -8.23 -10.80
CA GLN A 56 -3.58 -9.45 -10.01
C GLN A 56 -3.55 -9.14 -8.51
N ASP A 57 -2.85 -8.08 -8.12
CA ASP A 57 -2.78 -7.67 -6.72
C ASP A 57 -4.09 -7.06 -6.19
N LEU A 58 -4.90 -6.38 -7.03
CA LEU A 58 -6.25 -5.95 -6.64
C LEU A 58 -7.19 -7.13 -6.42
N ASN A 59 -7.15 -8.18 -7.26
CA ASN A 59 -8.01 -9.35 -7.06
C ASN A 59 -7.68 -10.07 -5.74
N VAL A 60 -6.38 -10.26 -5.43
CA VAL A 60 -5.95 -10.85 -4.15
C VAL A 60 -6.36 -9.97 -2.96
N SER A 61 -6.29 -8.64 -3.10
CA SER A 61 -6.70 -7.69 -2.06
C SER A 61 -8.22 -7.66 -1.84
N VAL A 62 -9.02 -7.70 -2.92
CA VAL A 62 -10.49 -7.77 -2.85
C VAL A 62 -10.95 -9.08 -2.21
N ASP A 63 -10.31 -10.21 -2.53
CA ASP A 63 -10.62 -11.50 -1.91
C ASP A 63 -10.28 -11.50 -0.40
N ALA A 64 -9.15 -10.88 -0.01
CA ALA A 64 -8.76 -10.73 1.39
C ALA A 64 -9.61 -9.72 2.19
N TYR A 65 -10.25 -8.76 1.51
CA TYR A 65 -11.16 -7.81 2.14
C TYR A 65 -12.58 -8.39 2.34
N ARG A 66 -13.01 -9.29 1.43
CA ARG A 66 -14.32 -9.98 1.47
C ARG A 66 -14.37 -11.19 2.42
N GLY A 67 -13.23 -11.81 2.73
CA GLY A 67 -13.09 -12.84 3.76
C GLY A 67 -12.99 -12.26 5.17
#